data_AF-B6K1M3-F1
#
_entry.id   AF-B6K1M3-F1
#
_cell.length_a   1.000
_cell.length_b   1.000
_cell.length_c   1.000
_cell.angle_alpha   90.00
_cell.angle_beta   90.00
_cell.angle_gamma   90.00
#
_symmetry.space_group_name_H-M   'P 1'
#
loop_
_entity.id
_entity.type
_entity.pdbx_description
1 polymer ?
#
loop_
_entity_poly.entity_id
_entity_poly.type
_entity_poly.pdbx_seq_one_letter_code
_entity_poly.pdbx_strand_id
1 'polypeptide(L)'
;MKLSSIPLLLASVFACKAVSAYSGDYDSLLNDIVKSDYDSPSGGEGQVTLSSLSGLSTLSSLTKRDAEPYFKELDMFSFDNYEKLTKVKSMLAHAQSNEMLGDALYLYNFMDRNGHSKSITLNDSSEFVTETCKLLSSYGLNSTDILVSTASSPFLVDFYKNFDISVCDAKHQMKRESVECNHNHATSNGACTYLKDSLKYHERFAGAPRSWCISTCCMSWNKYIAFDYVWAETRVSTCINNCIQNSGSCVLRNTDPSLGSDFSFCVSDRSSGCS
;
A
#
# COMPACT_ATOMS: atom_id res chain seq x y z
N MET A 1 -19.47 44.21 39.40
CA MET A 1 -18.46 43.44 38.62
C MET A 1 -18.69 41.98 38.98
N LYS A 2 -19.39 41.19 38.15
CA LYS A 2 -18.92 40.46 36.95
C LYS A 2 -17.87 39.38 37.27
N LEU A 3 -18.29 38.14 36.95
CA LEU A 3 -17.53 36.98 36.46
C LEU A 3 -16.60 36.29 37.48
N SER A 4 -16.49 34.98 37.56
CA SER A 4 -17.05 33.87 36.79
C SER A 4 -16.86 32.59 37.62
N SER A 5 -17.94 31.84 37.75
CA SER A 5 -17.97 30.44 38.15
C SER A 5 -17.53 29.56 36.98
N ILE A 6 -16.54 28.69 37.18
CA ILE A 6 -16.23 27.56 36.29
C ILE A 6 -16.21 26.30 37.16
N PRO A 7 -17.22 25.42 37.09
CA PRO A 7 -17.08 24.08 37.64
C PRO A 7 -16.28 23.21 36.65
N LEU A 8 -15.24 22.58 37.16
CA LEU A 8 -14.51 21.51 36.51
C LEU A 8 -15.47 20.32 36.32
N LEU A 9 -15.97 20.14 35.10
CA LEU A 9 -16.68 18.95 34.65
C LEU A 9 -15.90 18.36 33.47
N LEU A 10 -14.82 17.66 33.78
CA LEU A 10 -14.21 16.69 32.86
C LEU A 10 -14.76 15.32 33.23
N ALA A 11 -16.01 15.08 32.84
CA ALA A 11 -16.51 13.74 32.60
C ALA A 11 -16.22 13.44 31.12
N SER A 12 -15.06 12.85 30.83
CA SER A 12 -14.79 12.28 29.53
C SER A 12 -15.69 11.05 29.36
N VAL A 13 -16.76 11.26 28.61
CA VAL A 13 -17.71 10.24 28.18
C VAL A 13 -16.97 9.27 27.24
N PHE A 14 -16.36 8.22 27.79
CA PHE A 14 -16.22 6.98 27.04
C PHE A 14 -17.61 6.35 26.96
N ALA A 15 -18.37 6.74 25.95
CA ALA A 15 -19.55 6.01 25.57
C ALA A 15 -19.11 4.65 25.02
N CYS A 16 -18.98 3.66 25.91
CA CYS A 16 -19.09 2.26 25.52
C CYS A 16 -20.48 2.08 24.89
N LYS A 17 -20.57 2.18 23.56
CA LYS A 17 -21.72 1.65 22.83
C LYS A 17 -21.65 0.13 22.95
N ALA A 18 -22.43 -0.41 23.87
CA ALA A 18 -22.68 -1.84 23.92
C ALA A 18 -23.42 -2.27 22.65
N VAL A 19 -22.72 -2.95 21.74
CA VAL A 19 -23.30 -3.71 20.63
C VAL A 19 -23.39 -5.16 21.10
N SER A 20 -24.50 -5.54 21.75
CA SER A 20 -24.61 -6.79 22.51
C SER A 20 -25.41 -7.90 21.83
N ALA A 21 -25.39 -8.02 20.50
CA ALA A 21 -26.00 -9.16 19.81
C ALA A 21 -25.31 -9.58 18.50
N TYR A 22 -24.55 -8.68 17.85
CA TYR A 22 -23.78 -8.99 16.63
C TYR A 22 -22.30 -9.26 16.89
N SER A 23 -21.80 -8.88 18.08
CA SER A 23 -20.37 -8.93 18.43
C SER A 23 -19.83 -10.35 18.56
N GLY A 24 -20.62 -11.29 19.10
CA GLY A 24 -20.17 -12.68 19.28
C GLY A 24 -19.86 -13.41 17.96
N ASP A 25 -20.67 -13.20 16.92
CA ASP A 25 -20.47 -13.81 15.60
C ASP A 25 -19.38 -13.07 14.81
N TYR A 26 -19.34 -11.73 14.93
CA TYR A 26 -18.29 -10.91 14.32
C TYR A 26 -16.90 -11.26 14.84
N ASP A 27 -16.71 -11.25 16.16
CA ASP A 27 -15.40 -11.46 16.79
C ASP A 27 -14.92 -12.90 16.56
N SER A 28 -15.82 -13.88 16.63
CA SER A 28 -15.50 -15.28 16.32
C SER A 28 -15.03 -15.42 14.88
N LEU A 29 -15.82 -14.91 13.92
CA LEU A 29 -15.49 -15.00 12.51
C LEU A 29 -14.21 -14.24 12.16
N LEU A 30 -13.98 -13.06 12.74
CA LEU A 30 -12.75 -12.31 12.54
C LEU A 30 -11.55 -13.12 13.02
N ASN A 31 -11.65 -13.73 14.20
CA ASN A 31 -10.58 -14.57 14.74
C ASN A 31 -10.28 -15.78 13.84
N ASP A 32 -11.31 -16.43 13.29
CA ASP A 32 -11.12 -17.56 12.36
C ASP A 32 -10.44 -17.12 11.05
N ILE A 33 -10.79 -15.94 10.52
CA ILE A 33 -10.13 -15.37 9.34
C ILE A 33 -8.67 -15.00 9.65
N VAL A 34 -8.42 -14.37 10.80
CA VAL A 34 -7.08 -13.92 11.21
C VAL A 34 -6.12 -15.09 11.45
N LYS A 35 -6.63 -16.23 11.94
CA LYS A 35 -5.84 -17.46 12.15
C LYS A 35 -5.58 -18.26 10.87
N SER A 36 -6.10 -17.81 9.72
CA SER A 36 -6.10 -18.60 8.49
C SER A 36 -6.95 -19.89 8.54
N ASP A 37 -7.79 -20.06 9.55
CA ASP A 37 -8.73 -21.19 9.64
C ASP A 37 -9.86 -21.07 8.59
N TYR A 38 -9.98 -19.90 7.96
CA TYR A 38 -10.95 -19.56 6.93
C TYR A 38 -10.41 -19.60 5.48
N ASP A 39 -9.29 -20.29 5.22
CA ASP A 39 -8.61 -20.25 3.91
C ASP A 39 -9.20 -21.17 2.83
N SER A 40 -10.02 -22.15 3.20
CA SER A 40 -10.67 -23.05 2.25
C SER A 40 -11.65 -22.29 1.34
N PRO A 41 -11.81 -22.68 0.06
CA PRO A 41 -12.83 -22.09 -0.81
C PRO A 41 -14.20 -22.15 -0.14
N SER A 42 -14.93 -21.03 -0.14
CA SER A 42 -16.28 -20.99 0.44
C SER A 42 -17.37 -21.39 -0.56
N GLY A 43 -17.02 -21.49 -1.84
CA GLY A 43 -17.97 -21.67 -2.92
C GLY A 43 -18.65 -20.36 -3.36
N GLY A 44 -19.46 -20.51 -4.41
CA GLY A 44 -20.14 -19.43 -5.11
C GLY A 44 -19.23 -18.68 -6.10
N GLU A 45 -19.85 -18.14 -7.14
CA GLU A 45 -19.23 -17.23 -8.10
C GLU A 45 -20.01 -15.92 -8.17
N GLY A 46 -19.30 -14.80 -8.34
CA GLY A 46 -19.97 -13.52 -8.48
C GLY A 46 -19.05 -12.31 -8.32
N GLN A 47 -19.62 -11.15 -8.65
CA GLN A 47 -18.95 -9.86 -8.50
C GLN A 47 -19.12 -9.33 -7.06
N VAL A 48 -18.00 -8.95 -6.45
CA VAL A 48 -17.95 -8.30 -5.14
C VAL A 48 -17.37 -6.91 -5.33
N THR A 49 -18.22 -5.91 -5.13
CA THR A 49 -17.82 -4.49 -5.18
C THR A 49 -17.83 -3.88 -3.79
N LEU A 50 -16.76 -3.19 -3.43
CA LEU A 50 -16.61 -2.40 -2.22
C LEU A 50 -16.36 -0.94 -2.61
N SER A 51 -17.22 -0.03 -2.17
CA SER A 51 -17.00 1.40 -2.32
C SER A 51 -15.87 1.88 -1.41
N SER A 52 -15.23 3.01 -1.75
CA SER A 52 -14.15 3.58 -0.94
C SER A 52 -14.61 3.79 0.51
N LEU A 53 -13.75 3.46 1.48
CA LEU A 53 -14.03 3.64 2.91
C LEU A 53 -13.86 5.12 3.28
N SER A 54 -14.73 5.97 2.75
CA SER A 54 -14.75 7.43 2.94
C SER A 54 -15.38 7.87 4.28
N GLY A 55 -15.87 6.92 5.08
CA GLY A 55 -16.69 7.19 6.29
C GLY A 55 -15.99 7.02 7.63
N LEU A 56 -14.71 6.64 7.69
CA LEU A 56 -13.96 6.59 8.95
C LEU A 56 -13.60 8.02 9.36
N SER A 57 -14.35 8.60 10.30
CA SER A 57 -14.11 9.97 10.78
C SER A 57 -12.68 10.14 11.33
N THR A 58 -12.14 9.07 11.91
CA THR A 58 -10.76 8.94 12.34
C THR A 58 -9.79 9.30 11.22
N LEU A 59 -10.02 8.82 9.99
CA LEU A 59 -9.15 9.03 8.84
C LEU A 59 -9.31 10.42 8.19
N SER A 60 -10.52 10.99 8.23
CA SER A 60 -10.77 12.32 7.61
C SER A 60 -10.04 13.46 8.33
N SER A 61 -9.62 13.25 9.58
CA SER A 61 -8.76 14.18 10.33
C SER A 61 -7.26 14.00 10.05
N LEU A 62 -6.86 12.88 9.43
CA LEU A 62 -5.47 12.44 9.26
C LEU A 62 -4.99 12.50 7.80
N THR A 63 -5.89 12.69 6.84
CA THR A 63 -5.53 12.74 5.42
C THR A 63 -4.69 13.97 5.09
N LYS A 64 -3.49 13.73 4.53
CA LYS A 64 -2.79 14.77 3.75
C LYS A 64 -3.68 15.12 2.55
N ARG A 65 -3.97 16.41 2.34
CA ARG A 65 -4.96 16.91 1.36
C ARG A 65 -4.77 16.41 -0.09
N ASP A 66 -3.60 15.90 -0.44
CA ASP A 66 -3.25 15.47 -1.80
C ASP A 66 -2.71 14.02 -1.86
N ALA A 67 -2.86 13.21 -0.80
CA ALA A 67 -2.43 11.81 -0.83
C ALA A 67 -3.55 10.88 -1.35
N GLU A 68 -3.18 9.90 -2.17
CA GLU A 68 -4.12 8.87 -2.62
C GLU A 68 -4.67 8.11 -1.40
N PRO A 69 -6.00 7.89 -1.30
CA PRO A 69 -6.58 7.17 -0.18
C PRO A 69 -6.09 5.72 -0.16
N TYR A 70 -5.72 5.24 1.03
CA TYR A 70 -5.31 3.84 1.21
C TYR A 70 -6.45 2.88 0.86
N PHE A 71 -7.66 3.16 1.35
CA PHE A 71 -8.85 2.34 1.10
C PHE A 71 -9.50 2.74 -0.21
N LYS A 72 -9.09 2.06 -1.28
CA LYS A 72 -9.62 2.24 -2.63
C LYS A 72 -10.88 1.42 -2.85
N GLU A 73 -11.65 1.79 -3.87
CA GLU A 73 -12.72 0.94 -4.37
C GLU A 73 -12.14 -0.40 -4.82
N LEU A 74 -12.81 -1.48 -4.45
CA LEU A 74 -12.50 -2.82 -4.93
C LEU A 74 -13.65 -3.28 -5.82
N ASP A 75 -13.32 -3.74 -7.01
CA ASP A 75 -14.26 -4.41 -7.90
C ASP A 75 -13.61 -5.69 -8.42
N MET A 76 -14.11 -6.83 -7.96
CA MET A 76 -13.51 -8.13 -8.26
C MET A 76 -14.58 -9.16 -8.58
N PHE A 77 -14.27 -10.06 -9.50
CA PHE A 77 -15.06 -11.26 -9.74
C PHE A 77 -14.37 -12.44 -9.06
N SER A 78 -15.08 -13.08 -8.12
CA SER A 78 -14.58 -14.26 -7.41
C SER A 78 -15.24 -15.52 -7.95
N PHE A 79 -14.47 -16.57 -8.18
CA PHE A 79 -14.96 -17.86 -8.71
C PHE A 79 -15.24 -18.89 -7.62
N ASP A 80 -14.60 -18.76 -6.46
CA ASP A 80 -14.56 -19.80 -5.43
C ASP A 80 -14.66 -19.26 -3.98
N ASN A 81 -14.64 -17.93 -3.82
CA ASN A 81 -14.68 -17.26 -2.53
C ASN A 81 -15.81 -16.22 -2.42
N TYR A 82 -16.78 -16.21 -3.35
CA TYR A 82 -17.84 -15.19 -3.40
C TYR A 82 -18.63 -15.09 -2.08
N GLU A 83 -19.06 -16.22 -1.51
CA GLU A 83 -19.84 -16.22 -0.27
C GLU A 83 -19.05 -15.68 0.93
N LYS A 84 -17.78 -16.09 1.06
CA LYS A 84 -16.84 -15.58 2.06
C LYS A 84 -16.65 -14.08 1.89
N LEU A 85 -16.37 -13.61 0.68
CA LEU A 85 -16.14 -12.19 0.41
C LEU A 85 -17.39 -11.34 0.69
N THR A 86 -18.60 -11.89 0.49
CA THR A 86 -19.85 -11.22 0.85
C THR A 86 -19.99 -11.05 2.37
N LYS A 87 -19.60 -12.06 3.15
CA LYS A 87 -19.56 -11.97 4.62
C LYS A 87 -18.52 -10.95 5.09
N VAL A 88 -17.30 -11.03 4.54
CA VAL A 88 -16.21 -10.11 4.87
C VAL A 88 -16.58 -8.67 4.50
N LYS A 89 -17.23 -8.45 3.36
CA LYS A 89 -17.78 -7.12 2.97
C LYS A 89 -18.71 -6.57 4.05
N SER A 90 -19.58 -7.41 4.60
CA SER A 90 -20.51 -7.02 5.66
C SER A 90 -19.78 -6.72 6.97
N MET A 91 -18.74 -7.50 7.31
CA MET A 91 -17.86 -7.23 8.45
C MET A 91 -17.09 -5.93 8.28
N LEU A 92 -16.60 -5.63 7.08
CA LEU A 92 -15.87 -4.40 6.80
C LEU A 92 -16.79 -3.18 6.91
N ALA A 93 -18.03 -3.27 6.42
CA ALA A 93 -19.04 -2.23 6.62
C ALA A 93 -19.34 -2.02 8.12
N HIS A 94 -19.40 -3.11 8.90
CA HIS A 94 -19.56 -3.03 10.35
C HIS A 94 -18.38 -2.31 11.01
N ALA A 95 -17.14 -2.72 10.71
CA ALA A 95 -15.92 -2.10 11.21
C ALA A 95 -15.87 -0.60 10.88
N GLN A 96 -16.23 -0.23 9.63
CA GLN A 96 -16.30 1.15 9.20
C GLN A 96 -17.31 1.95 10.03
N SER A 97 -18.52 1.43 10.24
CA SER A 97 -19.58 2.11 11.00
C SER A 97 -19.29 2.28 12.49
N ASN A 98 -18.36 1.48 13.03
CA ASN A 98 -17.95 1.50 14.43
C ASN A 98 -16.53 2.06 14.64
N GLU A 99 -15.93 2.67 13.60
CA GLU A 99 -14.59 3.28 13.67
C GLU A 99 -13.47 2.29 14.05
N MET A 100 -13.63 1.02 13.68
CA MET A 100 -12.71 -0.07 13.98
C MET A 100 -11.59 -0.15 12.94
N LEU A 101 -10.69 0.85 12.93
CA LEU A 101 -9.65 0.99 11.90
C LEU A 101 -8.69 -0.22 11.84
N GLY A 102 -8.33 -0.79 12.99
CA GLY A 102 -7.50 -2.00 13.06
C GLY A 102 -8.12 -3.17 12.32
N ASP A 103 -9.40 -3.46 12.60
CA ASP A 103 -10.11 -4.56 11.93
C ASP A 103 -10.36 -4.24 10.44
N ALA A 104 -10.69 -2.98 10.13
CA ALA A 104 -10.91 -2.54 8.76
C ALA A 104 -9.66 -2.71 7.89
N LEU A 105 -8.46 -2.43 8.41
CA LEU A 105 -7.20 -2.67 7.71
C LEU A 105 -7.04 -4.15 7.31
N TYR A 106 -7.26 -5.07 8.25
CA TYR A 106 -7.12 -6.51 7.98
C TYR A 106 -8.19 -7.01 7.00
N LEU A 107 -9.45 -6.71 7.26
CA LEU A 107 -10.58 -7.15 6.43
C LEU A 107 -10.48 -6.62 5.00
N TYR A 108 -10.07 -5.35 4.81
CA TYR A 108 -9.84 -4.77 3.49
C TYR A 108 -8.78 -5.55 2.70
N ASN A 109 -7.63 -5.82 3.32
CA ASN A 109 -6.53 -6.56 2.67
C ASN A 109 -6.88 -8.02 2.39
N PHE A 110 -7.69 -8.64 3.25
CA PHE A 110 -8.23 -9.99 3.00
C PHE A 110 -9.15 -10.00 1.78
N MET A 111 -10.01 -8.99 1.62
CA MET A 111 -10.83 -8.84 0.41
C MET A 111 -9.97 -8.60 -0.82
N ASP A 112 -9.02 -7.66 -0.77
CA ASP A 112 -8.10 -7.34 -1.89
C ASP A 112 -7.27 -8.55 -2.36
N ARG A 113 -7.21 -9.62 -1.56
CA ARG A 113 -6.54 -10.90 -1.84
C ARG A 113 -7.53 -12.03 -2.13
N ASN A 114 -8.75 -11.69 -2.54
CA ASN A 114 -9.82 -12.63 -2.89
C ASN A 114 -10.15 -13.64 -1.76
N GLY A 115 -9.95 -13.24 -0.50
CA GLY A 115 -10.25 -14.08 0.67
C GLY A 115 -9.18 -15.16 0.95
N HIS A 116 -7.95 -14.95 0.46
CA HIS A 116 -6.79 -15.77 0.82
C HIS A 116 -5.94 -15.08 1.89
N SER A 117 -5.75 -15.72 3.04
CA SER A 117 -4.98 -15.14 4.16
C SER A 117 -3.48 -15.41 4.07
N LYS A 118 -3.02 -16.37 3.25
CA LYS A 118 -1.60 -16.77 3.17
C LYS A 118 -0.64 -15.60 3.00
N SER A 119 -0.96 -14.63 2.15
CA SER A 119 -0.10 -13.47 1.91
C SER A 119 -0.18 -12.41 3.01
N ILE A 120 -1.24 -12.41 3.82
CA ILE A 120 -1.50 -11.40 4.87
C ILE A 120 -1.45 -11.98 6.29
N THR A 121 -0.74 -13.09 6.47
CA THR A 121 -0.51 -13.70 7.79
C THR A 121 0.10 -12.70 8.79
N LEU A 122 -0.18 -12.85 10.09
CA LEU A 122 0.32 -11.93 11.12
C LEU A 122 1.75 -12.26 11.56
N ASN A 123 2.71 -12.11 10.64
CA ASN A 123 4.14 -12.27 10.92
C ASN A 123 4.95 -11.19 10.19
N ASP A 124 6.19 -10.99 10.64
CA ASP A 124 7.08 -9.92 10.16
C ASP A 124 7.45 -10.03 8.67
N SER A 125 7.19 -11.18 8.03
CA SER A 125 7.54 -11.44 6.64
C SER A 125 6.36 -11.32 5.68
N SER A 126 5.13 -11.12 6.17
CA SER A 126 3.94 -11.11 5.33
C SER A 126 3.76 -9.81 4.56
N GLU A 127 2.88 -9.82 3.56
CA GLU A 127 2.44 -8.59 2.89
C GLU A 127 1.68 -7.68 3.85
N PHE A 128 1.10 -8.22 4.93
CA PHE A 128 0.34 -7.42 5.90
C PHE A 128 1.20 -6.37 6.61
N VAL A 129 2.49 -6.66 6.82
CA VAL A 129 3.45 -5.66 7.33
C VAL A 129 3.61 -4.51 6.34
N THR A 130 3.75 -4.83 5.05
CA THR A 130 3.87 -3.82 3.99
C THR A 130 2.61 -2.96 3.91
N GLU A 131 1.44 -3.58 4.03
CA GLU A 131 0.14 -2.91 4.00
C GLU A 131 -0.09 -2.04 5.24
N THR A 132 0.35 -2.49 6.42
CA THR A 132 0.37 -1.67 7.64
C THR A 132 1.25 -0.44 7.46
N CYS A 133 2.49 -0.59 6.95
CA CYS A 133 3.37 0.55 6.68
C CYS A 133 2.79 1.54 5.66
N LYS A 134 2.13 1.04 4.60
CA LYS A 134 1.45 1.89 3.61
C LYS A 134 0.34 2.70 4.26
N LEU A 135 -0.53 2.07 5.08
CA LEU A 135 -1.57 2.76 5.83
C LEU A 135 -0.97 3.88 6.70
N LEU A 136 0.04 3.55 7.51
CA LEU A 136 0.69 4.51 8.40
C LEU A 136 1.26 5.70 7.61
N SER A 137 1.96 5.42 6.50
CA SER A 137 2.53 6.46 5.63
C SER A 137 1.46 7.33 4.96
N SER A 138 0.37 6.73 4.46
CA SER A 138 -0.74 7.45 3.80
C SER A 138 -1.42 8.44 4.74
N TYR A 139 -1.50 8.12 6.04
CA TYR A 139 -2.14 8.97 7.05
C TYR A 139 -1.15 9.69 7.98
N GLY A 140 0.15 9.65 7.69
CA GLY A 140 1.18 10.34 8.48
C GLY A 140 1.29 9.86 9.93
N LEU A 141 0.99 8.59 10.17
CA LEU A 141 1.04 7.97 11.49
C LEU A 141 2.45 7.44 11.80
N ASN A 142 2.90 7.68 13.04
CA ASN A 142 4.20 7.27 13.56
C ASN A 142 4.10 6.20 14.67
N SER A 143 2.92 5.60 14.84
CA SER A 143 2.69 4.45 15.71
C SER A 143 1.47 3.66 15.24
N THR A 144 1.34 2.43 15.74
CA THR A 144 0.18 1.56 15.51
C THR A 144 -0.90 1.72 16.59
N ASP A 145 -0.77 2.68 17.52
CA ASP A 145 -1.65 2.79 18.69
C ASP A 145 -3.14 2.86 18.33
N ILE A 146 -3.46 3.57 17.25
CA ILE A 146 -4.83 3.69 16.76
C ILE A 146 -5.39 2.38 16.23
N LEU A 147 -4.52 1.53 15.65
CA LEU A 147 -4.89 0.18 15.18
C LEU A 147 -5.09 -0.73 16.39
N VAL A 148 -4.22 -0.65 17.40
CA VAL A 148 -4.35 -1.38 18.67
C VAL A 148 -5.65 -1.03 19.37
N SER A 149 -6.00 0.26 19.46
CA SER A 149 -7.17 0.72 20.22
C SER A 149 -8.50 0.44 19.53
N THR A 150 -8.48 0.07 18.25
CA THR A 150 -9.68 -0.10 17.42
C THR A 150 -9.84 -1.51 16.84
N ALA A 151 -8.93 -2.43 17.16
CA ALA A 151 -9.04 -3.84 16.80
C ALA A 151 -9.82 -4.62 17.86
N SER A 152 -10.73 -5.50 17.44
CA SER A 152 -11.43 -6.42 18.37
C SER A 152 -10.75 -7.78 18.52
N SER A 153 -9.99 -8.21 17.50
CA SER A 153 -9.27 -9.49 17.55
C SER A 153 -8.03 -9.40 18.45
N PRO A 154 -7.86 -10.28 19.45
CA PRO A 154 -6.64 -10.31 20.27
C PRO A 154 -5.38 -10.57 19.42
N PHE A 155 -5.50 -11.32 18.31
CA PHE A 155 -4.38 -11.58 17.41
C PHE A 155 -3.93 -10.31 16.66
N LEU A 156 -4.88 -9.51 16.20
CA LEU A 156 -4.58 -8.22 15.58
C LEU A 156 -4.01 -7.23 16.60
N VAL A 157 -4.61 -7.18 17.80
CA VAL A 157 -4.10 -6.36 18.91
C VAL A 157 -2.64 -6.72 19.24
N ASP A 158 -2.33 -8.00 19.36
CA ASP A 158 -0.98 -8.47 19.65
C ASP A 158 -0.01 -8.18 18.50
N PHE A 159 -0.43 -8.37 17.25
CA PHE A 159 0.37 -7.99 16.08
C PHE A 159 0.69 -6.49 16.10
N TYR A 160 -0.31 -5.62 16.25
CA TYR A 160 -0.11 -4.18 16.22
C TYR A 160 0.72 -3.66 17.41
N LYS A 161 0.56 -4.23 18.61
CA LYS A 161 1.37 -3.87 19.78
C LYS A 161 2.85 -4.20 19.61
N ASN A 162 3.15 -5.31 18.94
CA ASN A 162 4.51 -5.77 18.71
C ASN A 162 5.08 -5.34 17.36
N PHE A 163 4.34 -4.50 16.61
CA PHE A 163 4.75 -4.05 15.29
C PHE A 163 5.96 -3.10 15.39
N ASP A 164 7.09 -3.53 14.83
CA ASP A 164 8.29 -2.69 14.76
C ASP A 164 8.15 -1.64 13.65
N ILE A 165 7.82 -0.40 14.02
CA ILE A 165 7.65 0.67 13.03
C ILE A 165 8.93 1.01 12.26
N SER A 166 10.11 0.65 12.77
CA SER A 166 11.36 0.90 12.05
C SER A 166 11.45 0.13 10.73
N VAL A 167 10.66 -0.94 10.57
CA VAL A 167 10.54 -1.66 9.30
C VAL A 167 9.88 -0.81 8.21
N CYS A 168 9.13 0.23 8.58
CA CYS A 168 8.47 1.13 7.63
C CYS A 168 9.42 2.18 7.03
N ASP A 169 10.61 2.38 7.60
CA ASP A 169 11.57 3.37 7.11
C ASP A 169 12.29 2.88 5.84
N ALA A 170 11.90 3.48 4.71
CA ALA A 170 12.63 3.66 3.44
C ALA A 170 13.24 2.43 2.71
N LYS A 171 13.20 1.21 3.26
CA LYS A 171 13.76 0.00 2.61
C LYS A 171 12.76 -1.14 2.37
N HIS A 172 11.57 -1.11 2.98
CA HIS A 172 10.57 -2.18 2.82
C HIS A 172 9.32 -1.78 2.03
N GLN A 173 9.22 -0.56 1.49
CA GLN A 173 8.09 -0.19 0.63
C GLN A 173 8.03 -0.92 -0.72
N MET A 174 8.98 -1.81 -1.04
CA MET A 174 9.01 -2.48 -2.35
C MET A 174 9.24 -3.98 -2.21
N LYS A 175 8.21 -4.73 -1.83
CA LYS A 175 8.14 -6.17 -2.15
C LYS A 175 7.61 -6.47 -3.56
N ARG A 176 7.44 -5.44 -4.42
CA ARG A 176 7.09 -5.62 -5.84
C ARG A 176 8.16 -5.12 -6.80
N GLU A 177 8.72 -3.93 -6.60
CA GLU A 177 9.83 -3.48 -7.44
C GLU A 177 11.15 -4.14 -7.02
N SER A 178 11.80 -4.82 -7.96
CA SER A 178 13.16 -5.32 -7.75
C SER A 178 14.16 -4.50 -8.57
N VAL A 179 15.30 -4.21 -7.95
CA VAL A 179 16.42 -3.50 -8.56
C VAL A 179 17.50 -4.52 -8.87
N GLU A 180 17.83 -4.69 -10.14
CA GLU A 180 18.89 -5.57 -10.63
C GLU A 180 20.02 -4.72 -11.21
N CYS A 181 21.19 -4.80 -10.58
CA CYS A 181 22.38 -4.05 -11.01
C CYS A 181 23.26 -4.94 -11.91
N ASN A 182 23.67 -4.42 -13.07
CA ASN A 182 24.50 -5.15 -14.04
C ASN A 182 25.73 -4.32 -14.46
N HIS A 183 26.80 -5.01 -14.88
CA HIS A 183 28.01 -4.41 -15.44
C HIS A 183 27.97 -4.27 -16.98
N ASN A 184 27.03 -4.97 -17.63
CA ASN A 184 26.80 -4.85 -19.05
C ASN A 184 26.17 -3.49 -19.36
N HIS A 185 26.59 -2.89 -20.48
CA HIS A 185 25.99 -1.64 -20.97
C HIS A 185 26.13 -0.51 -19.94
N ALA A 186 27.28 -0.49 -19.27
CA ALA A 186 27.58 0.45 -18.21
C ALA A 186 27.62 1.88 -18.74
N THR A 187 26.89 2.75 -18.06
CA THR A 187 26.92 4.19 -18.25
C THR A 187 27.62 4.88 -17.09
N SER A 188 27.77 6.20 -17.15
CA SER A 188 28.46 6.98 -16.14
C SER A 188 27.50 7.73 -15.22
N ASN A 189 27.85 7.81 -13.94
CA ASN A 189 27.09 8.56 -12.94
C ASN A 189 26.84 10.02 -13.36
N GLY A 190 27.84 10.67 -13.96
CA GLY A 190 27.72 12.04 -14.46
C GLY A 190 26.70 12.17 -15.60
N ALA A 191 26.75 11.28 -16.59
CA ALA A 191 25.79 11.28 -17.69
C ALA A 191 24.36 11.01 -17.20
N CYS A 192 24.16 10.09 -16.25
CA CYS A 192 22.83 9.81 -15.72
C CYS A 192 22.29 10.90 -14.80
N THR A 193 23.16 11.58 -14.04
CA THR A 193 22.74 12.77 -13.28
C THR A 193 22.26 13.86 -14.23
N TYR A 194 22.98 14.08 -15.34
CA TYR A 194 22.58 15.05 -16.35
C TYR A 194 21.28 14.65 -17.08
N LEU A 195 21.11 13.35 -17.39
CA LEU A 195 19.84 12.84 -17.89
C LEU A 195 18.71 13.12 -16.90
N LYS A 196 18.88 12.79 -15.62
CA LYS A 196 17.87 13.02 -14.57
C LYS A 196 17.46 14.49 -14.51
N ASP A 197 18.42 15.41 -14.42
CA ASP A 197 18.17 16.84 -14.29
C ASP A 197 17.48 17.45 -15.53
N SER A 198 17.60 16.79 -16.68
CA SER A 198 16.93 17.19 -17.91
C SER A 198 15.45 16.77 -17.98
N LEU A 199 15.03 15.76 -17.20
CA LEU A 199 13.68 15.18 -17.32
C LEU A 199 12.58 16.21 -17.00
N LYS A 200 12.86 17.16 -16.11
CA LYS A 200 11.94 18.27 -15.76
C LYS A 200 11.53 19.15 -16.95
N TYR A 201 12.27 19.10 -18.07
CA TYR A 201 11.92 19.82 -19.30
C TYR A 201 10.93 19.04 -20.18
N HIS A 202 10.56 17.83 -19.77
CA HIS A 202 9.52 17.03 -20.38
C HIS A 202 8.29 17.03 -19.47
N GLU A 203 7.10 17.34 -20.00
CA GLU A 203 5.87 17.23 -19.21
C GLU A 203 5.46 15.75 -19.05
N ARG A 204 5.61 14.97 -20.13
CA ARG A 204 5.21 13.58 -20.19
C ARG A 204 6.01 12.79 -21.22
N PHE A 205 6.28 11.52 -20.92
CA PHE A 205 6.80 10.57 -21.88
C PHE A 205 5.63 9.84 -22.54
N ALA A 206 5.56 9.92 -23.86
CA ALA A 206 4.58 9.17 -24.65
C ALA A 206 4.95 7.68 -24.69
N GLY A 207 4.02 6.82 -25.12
CA GLY A 207 4.28 5.39 -25.25
C GLY A 207 5.41 5.04 -26.23
N ALA A 208 5.79 5.96 -27.13
CA ALA A 208 6.92 5.84 -28.03
C ALA A 208 7.62 7.21 -28.26
N PRO A 209 8.95 7.26 -28.49
CA PRO A 209 9.89 6.14 -28.42
C PRO A 209 10.02 5.57 -27.00
N ARG A 210 10.32 4.26 -26.86
CA ARG A 210 10.44 3.57 -25.55
C ARG A 210 11.76 3.83 -24.83
N SER A 211 12.39 4.96 -25.14
CA SER A 211 13.65 5.36 -24.57
C SER A 211 13.93 6.83 -24.75
N TRP A 212 14.78 7.34 -23.87
CA TRP A 212 15.29 8.69 -23.90
C TRP A 212 16.75 8.67 -23.48
N CYS A 213 17.61 9.31 -24.26
CA CYS A 213 19.05 9.29 -24.05
C CYS A 213 19.62 10.69 -24.00
N ILE A 214 20.52 10.92 -23.06
CA ILE A 214 21.35 12.10 -23.01
C ILE A 214 22.79 11.66 -22.72
N SER A 215 23.70 12.10 -23.59
CA SER A 215 25.09 11.64 -23.57
C SER A 215 25.14 10.11 -23.63
N THR A 216 25.93 9.47 -22.76
CA THR A 216 26.04 8.02 -22.67
C THR A 216 25.00 7.39 -21.75
N CYS A 217 24.04 8.14 -21.20
CA CYS A 217 23.00 7.56 -20.34
C CYS A 217 21.66 7.55 -21.07
N CYS A 218 21.01 6.39 -21.05
CA CYS A 218 19.72 6.14 -21.64
C CYS A 218 18.80 5.57 -20.57
N MET A 219 17.59 6.11 -20.47
CA MET A 219 16.47 5.42 -19.86
C MET A 219 15.65 4.71 -20.94
N SER A 220 15.18 3.50 -20.67
CA SER A 220 14.34 2.72 -21.60
C SER A 220 13.34 1.85 -20.84
N TRP A 221 12.26 1.44 -21.50
CA TRP A 221 11.21 0.65 -20.86
C TRP A 221 10.57 -0.36 -21.82
N ASN A 222 9.98 -1.42 -21.28
CA ASN A 222 9.61 -2.61 -22.07
C ASN A 222 8.20 -2.59 -22.72
N LYS A 223 7.36 -1.59 -22.41
CA LYS A 223 5.95 -1.51 -22.90
C LYS A 223 5.60 -0.14 -23.49
N TYR A 224 4.56 -0.06 -24.33
CA TYR A 224 4.06 1.21 -24.88
C TYR A 224 3.15 1.92 -23.87
N ILE A 225 3.74 2.61 -22.90
CA ILE A 225 3.02 3.23 -21.79
C ILE A 225 3.50 4.67 -21.60
N ALA A 226 2.57 5.55 -21.23
CA ALA A 226 2.86 6.96 -20.98
C ALA A 226 2.85 7.29 -19.49
N PHE A 227 3.95 7.86 -18.99
CA PHE A 227 4.14 8.29 -17.60
C PHE A 227 4.68 9.72 -17.56
N ASP A 228 4.51 10.40 -16.44
CA ASP A 228 5.03 11.76 -16.25
C ASP A 228 6.53 11.77 -15.94
N TYR A 229 7.13 12.96 -15.98
CA TYR A 229 8.57 13.10 -15.73
C TYR A 229 8.95 12.88 -14.26
N VAL A 230 8.05 13.14 -13.31
CA VAL A 230 8.32 12.97 -11.86
C VAL A 230 8.52 11.49 -11.57
N TRP A 231 7.68 10.64 -12.16
CA TRP A 231 7.81 9.20 -12.12
C TRP A 231 9.15 8.75 -12.73
N ALA A 232 9.48 9.24 -13.94
CA ALA A 232 10.73 8.88 -14.63
C ALA A 232 11.97 9.31 -13.83
N GLU A 233 11.95 10.52 -13.28
CA GLU A 233 13.03 11.10 -12.46
C GLU A 233 13.26 10.27 -11.20
N THR A 234 12.19 9.82 -10.56
CA THR A 234 12.26 8.96 -9.38
C THR A 234 12.95 7.63 -9.73
N ARG A 235 12.59 6.99 -10.84
CA ARG A 235 13.20 5.72 -11.27
C ARG A 235 14.66 5.86 -11.69
N VAL A 236 15.00 6.92 -12.42
CA VAL A 236 16.39 7.22 -12.75
C VAL A 236 17.21 7.47 -11.49
N SER A 237 16.66 8.19 -10.51
CA SER A 237 17.31 8.43 -9.21
C SER A 237 17.56 7.14 -8.44
N THR A 238 16.58 6.24 -8.40
CA THR A 238 16.73 4.91 -7.79
C THR A 238 17.89 4.15 -8.43
N CYS A 239 17.97 4.14 -9.77
CA CYS A 239 19.08 3.49 -10.46
C CYS A 239 20.44 4.12 -10.17
N ILE A 240 20.52 5.46 -10.18
CA ILE A 240 21.75 6.18 -9.87
C ILE A 240 22.29 5.79 -8.50
N ASN A 241 21.42 5.81 -7.49
CA ASN A 241 21.79 5.58 -6.10
C ASN A 241 22.15 4.11 -5.82
N ASN A 242 21.49 3.16 -6.47
CA ASN A 242 21.68 1.73 -6.17
C ASN A 242 22.72 1.05 -7.06
N CYS A 243 22.75 1.37 -8.36
CA CYS A 243 23.49 0.59 -9.35
C CYS A 243 24.54 1.39 -10.12
N ILE A 244 24.23 2.61 -10.59
CA ILE A 244 25.11 3.30 -11.55
C ILE A 244 26.49 3.61 -10.95
N GLN A 245 26.59 3.87 -9.66
CA GLN A 245 27.88 4.11 -8.99
C GLN A 245 28.79 2.87 -8.95
N ASN A 246 28.20 1.66 -8.89
CA ASN A 246 28.94 0.42 -8.64
C ASN A 246 29.06 -0.46 -9.88
N SER A 247 27.93 -0.73 -10.53
CA SER A 247 27.85 -1.65 -11.68
C SER A 247 27.73 -0.89 -13.01
N GLY A 248 27.19 0.32 -12.99
CA GLY A 248 27.07 1.16 -14.19
C GLY A 248 25.80 0.93 -15.00
N SER A 249 25.00 -0.10 -14.76
CA SER A 249 23.65 -0.23 -15.33
C SER A 249 22.64 -0.82 -14.35
N CYS A 250 21.36 -0.56 -14.61
CA CYS A 250 20.26 -0.82 -13.71
C CYS A 250 19.02 -1.30 -14.46
N VAL A 251 18.35 -2.31 -13.91
CA VAL A 251 17.02 -2.76 -14.32
C VAL A 251 16.10 -2.73 -13.11
N LEU A 252 15.02 -1.97 -13.21
CA LEU A 252 13.93 -1.96 -12.26
C LEU A 252 12.80 -2.80 -12.85
N ARG A 253 12.35 -3.83 -12.14
CA ARG A 253 11.25 -4.71 -12.57
C ARG A 253 10.02 -4.45 -11.74
N ASN A 254 8.83 -4.64 -12.31
CA ASN A 254 7.54 -4.48 -11.63
C ASN A 254 7.40 -3.11 -10.97
N THR A 255 7.84 -2.07 -11.68
CA THR A 255 8.04 -0.73 -11.11
C THR A 255 6.74 -0.02 -10.78
N ASP A 256 5.62 -0.48 -11.34
CA ASP A 256 4.31 0.09 -11.08
C ASP A 256 3.18 -0.87 -11.51
N PRO A 257 2.36 -1.38 -10.57
CA PRO A 257 1.20 -2.21 -10.89
C PRO A 257 0.15 -1.50 -11.76
N SER A 258 0.04 -0.16 -11.67
CA SER A 258 -0.90 0.62 -12.48
C SER A 258 -0.47 0.73 -13.95
N LEU A 259 0.83 0.52 -14.22
CA LEU A 259 1.40 0.41 -15.57
C LEU A 259 1.47 -1.06 -16.03
N GLY A 260 0.83 -1.97 -15.30
CA GLY A 260 0.71 -3.38 -15.61
C GLY A 260 1.80 -4.26 -14.98
N SER A 261 1.40 -5.47 -14.56
CA SER A 261 2.33 -6.52 -14.14
C SER A 261 3.38 -6.74 -15.23
N ASP A 262 4.65 -6.84 -14.88
CA ASP A 262 5.81 -7.00 -15.79
C ASP A 262 6.33 -5.72 -16.47
N PHE A 263 5.88 -4.53 -16.06
CA PHE A 263 6.54 -3.31 -16.53
C PHE A 263 7.96 -3.20 -15.97
N SER A 264 8.94 -3.01 -16.86
CA SER A 264 10.36 -2.89 -16.52
C SER A 264 10.93 -1.59 -17.07
N PHE A 265 11.78 -0.96 -16.26
CA PHE A 265 12.46 0.29 -16.55
C PHE A 265 13.97 0.11 -16.39
N CYS A 266 14.76 0.58 -17.35
CA CYS A 266 16.20 0.34 -17.41
C CYS A 266 16.96 1.65 -17.56
N VAL A 267 18.13 1.72 -16.94
CA VAL A 267 19.11 2.81 -17.11
C VAL A 267 20.46 2.20 -17.48
N SER A 268 20.95 2.54 -18.66
CA SER A 268 22.19 1.98 -19.24
C SER A 268 22.77 2.90 -20.32
N ASP A 269 23.81 2.47 -21.04
CA ASP A 269 24.32 3.18 -22.22
C ASP A 269 23.55 2.87 -23.51
N ARG A 270 22.45 2.11 -23.44
CA ARG A 270 21.65 1.70 -24.60
C ARG A 270 20.21 2.18 -24.52
N SER A 271 19.72 2.69 -25.65
CA SER A 271 18.31 3.03 -25.86
C SER A 271 17.37 1.81 -25.88
N SER A 272 17.91 0.60 -26.03
CA SER A 272 17.13 -0.65 -26.05
C SER A 272 17.20 -1.44 -24.75
N GLY A 273 17.76 -0.89 -23.66
CA GLY A 273 18.15 -1.63 -22.45
C GLY A 273 17.06 -2.45 -21.75
N CYS A 274 15.77 -2.18 -22.03
CA CYS A 274 14.62 -2.93 -21.50
C CYS A 274 13.79 -3.63 -22.58
N SER A 275 14.24 -3.61 -23.84
CA SER A 275 13.51 -4.16 -25.00
C SER A 275 14.08 -5.49 -25.47
#